data_AF-A0A1L4BXT8-F1
#
_entry.id   AF-A0A1L4BXT8-F1
#
_cell.length_a   1.000
_cell.length_b   1.000
_cell.length_c   1.000
_cell.angle_alpha   90.00
_cell.angle_beta   90.00
_cell.angle_gamma   90.00
#
_symmetry.space_group_name_H-M   'P 1'
#
loop_
_entity.id
_entity.type
_entity.pdbx_description
1 polymer ?
#
loop_
_entity_poly.entity_id
_entity_poly.type
_entity_poly.pdbx_seq_one_letter_code
_entity_poly.pdbx_strand_id
1 'polypeptide(L)'
;MSKLTFTPKQIQFLKTNPYVKNVSEKSITYSDEFKRHFVSESLDSKTAKQIFSEAGFDLDMLGETRVKAFSKKWRKKYRDNGVLALKDTRQDHSGRVRKTELTSEQQIEKLQAKISLLEQENELLKKSEWSERRLEKNEKTSEIFARIHKMKTDGSYTGTIVDACDVLEVSRSGYYNYLKSSGTRNVRDEEDQAWRTKIEKGYSYRGYEKGSRSIVMYFKNILGITVNRKKVQRLMRKFNIFCPIRKANPYKRMAKATKEHRTVENQLERQFDQGIAHKVLLTDITYLPGADGFLGYLSTIKDGTTKEILAHYVSDNLKLDISLNTVDALMSAHGATLHKDAFIHSDQGVHYTSPKFHKKLIENHLGQSMSRRGNCWDNAPQESFFGHLKDEMNYENCTNLEELRATVSDYIDYYNNERGQWNLKKLPPVHYREQFLSGIA
;
A
#
# COMPACT_ATOMS: atom_id res chain seq x y z
N MET A 1 -40.12 26.03 -11.79
CA MET A 1 -41.55 25.68 -11.90
C MET A 1 -41.72 24.84 -13.15
N SER A 2 -42.51 23.76 -13.14
CA SER A 2 -42.66 22.93 -14.35
C SER A 2 -43.40 23.73 -15.43
N LYS A 3 -42.97 23.60 -16.69
CA LYS A 3 -43.59 24.25 -17.86
C LYS A 3 -44.88 23.54 -18.34
N LEU A 4 -45.32 22.50 -17.62
CA LEU A 4 -46.48 21.68 -17.98
C LEU A 4 -47.78 22.39 -17.61
N THR A 5 -48.61 22.69 -18.60
CA THR A 5 -49.98 23.23 -18.41
C THR A 5 -51.01 22.12 -18.51
N PHE A 6 -52.07 22.19 -17.70
CA PHE A 6 -53.16 21.22 -17.73
C PHE A 6 -54.18 21.56 -18.82
N THR A 7 -54.59 20.56 -19.60
CA THR A 7 -55.70 20.70 -20.55
C THR A 7 -57.05 20.77 -19.81
N PRO A 8 -58.13 21.30 -20.43
CA PRO A 8 -59.45 21.38 -19.79
C PRO A 8 -59.97 20.02 -19.27
N LYS A 9 -59.72 18.93 -20.00
CA LYS A 9 -60.07 17.56 -19.58
C LYS A 9 -59.30 17.12 -18.33
N GLN A 10 -58.00 17.43 -18.26
CA GLN A 10 -57.15 17.13 -17.12
C GLN A 10 -57.51 17.94 -15.87
N ILE A 11 -57.93 19.20 -16.05
CA ILE A 11 -58.43 20.04 -14.95
C ILE A 11 -59.70 19.42 -14.36
N GLN A 12 -60.62 18.95 -15.19
CA GLN A 12 -61.85 18.31 -14.73
C GLN A 12 -61.57 17.01 -13.96
N PHE A 13 -60.63 16.19 -14.46
CA PHE A 13 -60.20 14.96 -13.78
C PHE A 13 -59.50 15.24 -12.43
N LEU A 14 -58.68 16.28 -12.33
CA LEU A 14 -58.05 16.64 -11.05
C LEU A 14 -59.06 17.18 -10.03
N LYS A 15 -60.11 17.87 -10.49
CA LYS A 15 -61.18 18.37 -9.62
C LYS A 15 -62.02 17.26 -9.00
N THR A 16 -62.07 16.07 -9.59
CA THR A 16 -62.79 14.92 -9.01
C THR A 16 -62.02 14.24 -7.88
N ASN A 17 -60.73 14.54 -7.69
CA ASN A 17 -59.92 13.93 -6.63
C ASN A 17 -60.16 14.64 -5.27
N PRO A 18 -60.49 13.91 -4.18
CA PRO A 18 -60.77 14.49 -2.86
C PRO A 18 -59.59 15.25 -2.24
N TYR A 19 -58.37 14.97 -2.70
CA TYR A 19 -57.14 15.60 -2.22
C TYR A 19 -56.78 16.91 -2.93
N VAL A 20 -57.66 17.40 -3.81
CA VAL A 20 -57.45 18.62 -4.61
C VAL A 20 -58.44 19.70 -4.20
N LYS A 21 -57.91 20.84 -3.70
CA LYS A 21 -58.71 21.99 -3.27
C LYS A 21 -59.01 22.95 -4.41
N ASN A 22 -58.06 23.19 -5.31
CA ASN A 22 -58.25 24.02 -6.50
C ASN A 22 -57.25 23.66 -7.59
N VAL A 23 -57.64 23.82 -8.86
CA VAL A 23 -56.78 23.55 -10.03
C VAL A 23 -56.91 24.71 -11.01
N SER A 24 -55.78 25.30 -11.37
CA SER A 24 -55.66 26.22 -12.50
C SER A 24 -54.85 25.55 -13.61
N GLU A 25 -54.80 26.18 -14.79
CA GLU A 25 -54.00 25.70 -15.92
C GLU A 25 -52.51 25.48 -15.59
N LYS A 26 -51.99 26.18 -14.57
CA LYS A 26 -50.55 26.17 -14.22
C LYS A 26 -50.25 25.57 -12.84
N SER A 27 -51.22 25.49 -11.94
CA SER A 27 -50.98 25.09 -10.55
C SER A 27 -52.12 24.27 -9.94
N ILE A 28 -51.75 23.35 -9.06
CA ILE A 28 -52.68 22.59 -8.22
C ILE A 28 -52.49 23.04 -6.77
N THR A 29 -53.59 23.30 -6.09
CA THR A 29 -53.66 23.50 -4.65
C THR A 29 -54.21 22.23 -4.03
N TYR A 30 -53.36 21.52 -3.29
CA TYR A 30 -53.72 20.30 -2.59
C TYR A 30 -54.43 20.59 -1.27
N SER A 31 -55.30 19.68 -0.84
CA SER A 31 -55.97 19.76 0.46
C SER A 31 -54.96 19.66 1.60
N ASP A 32 -55.33 20.21 2.76
CA ASP A 32 -54.46 20.15 3.95
C ASP A 32 -54.35 18.73 4.49
N GLU A 33 -55.41 17.94 4.33
CA GLU A 33 -55.45 16.51 4.63
C GLU A 33 -54.42 15.74 3.80
N PHE A 34 -54.35 15.98 2.49
CA PHE A 34 -53.36 15.31 1.64
C PHE A 34 -51.94 15.67 2.01
N LYS A 35 -51.67 16.95 2.34
CA LYS A 35 -50.32 17.36 2.75
C LYS A 35 -49.89 16.68 4.05
N ARG A 36 -50.83 16.45 4.98
CA ARG A 36 -50.58 15.74 6.24
C ARG A 36 -50.31 14.26 5.99
N HIS A 37 -51.20 13.61 5.23
CA HIS A 37 -51.03 12.22 4.81
C HIS A 37 -49.70 12.03 4.09
N PHE A 38 -49.36 12.93 3.16
CA PHE A 38 -48.09 12.88 2.43
C PHE A 38 -46.86 12.93 3.34
N VAL A 39 -46.90 13.75 4.39
CA VAL A 39 -45.78 13.85 5.33
C VAL A 39 -45.71 12.63 6.23
N SER A 40 -46.84 12.12 6.72
CA SER A 40 -46.91 10.90 7.54
C SER A 40 -46.33 9.70 6.80
N GLU A 41 -46.85 9.41 5.61
CA GLU A 41 -46.40 8.27 4.78
C GLU A 41 -44.94 8.45 4.32
N SER A 42 -44.48 9.70 4.18
CA SER A 42 -43.09 9.98 3.87
C SER A 42 -42.14 9.78 5.06
N LEU A 43 -42.63 9.79 6.30
CA LEU A 43 -41.88 9.42 7.49
C LEU A 43 -41.82 7.89 7.61
N ASP A 44 -42.89 7.20 7.21
CA ASP A 44 -42.97 5.73 7.12
C ASP A 44 -42.25 5.16 5.87
N SER A 45 -41.26 5.90 5.35
CA SER A 45 -40.37 5.50 4.26
C SER A 45 -41.01 5.28 2.88
N LYS A 46 -42.25 5.69 2.63
CA LYS A 46 -42.81 5.65 1.27
C LYS A 46 -42.22 6.74 0.38
N THR A 47 -41.98 6.41 -0.89
CA THR A 47 -41.49 7.38 -1.87
C THR A 47 -42.59 8.35 -2.28
N ALA A 48 -42.21 9.57 -2.67
CA ALA A 48 -43.17 10.57 -3.14
C ALA A 48 -44.01 10.09 -4.33
N LYS A 49 -43.48 9.19 -5.17
CA LYS A 49 -44.24 8.62 -6.30
C LYS A 49 -45.33 7.68 -5.81
N GLN A 50 -45.01 6.79 -4.86
CA GLN A 50 -45.98 5.85 -4.28
C GLN A 50 -47.13 6.59 -3.60
N ILE A 51 -46.82 7.58 -2.77
CA ILE A 51 -47.84 8.35 -2.04
C ILE A 51 -48.80 9.08 -2.99
N PHE A 52 -48.28 9.69 -4.07
CA PHE A 52 -49.14 10.36 -5.05
C PHE A 52 -49.97 9.35 -5.86
N SER A 53 -49.40 8.20 -6.22
CA SER A 53 -50.13 7.13 -6.92
C SER A 53 -51.25 6.53 -6.06
N GLU A 54 -50.98 6.26 -4.78
CA GLU A 54 -51.94 5.72 -3.80
C GLU A 54 -53.09 6.70 -3.55
N ALA A 55 -52.80 8.00 -3.60
CA ALA A 55 -53.80 9.07 -3.50
C ALA A 55 -54.55 9.35 -4.82
N GLY A 56 -54.41 8.49 -5.82
CA GLY A 56 -55.15 8.57 -7.08
C GLY A 56 -54.69 9.68 -8.02
N PHE A 57 -53.42 10.10 -7.94
CA PHE A 57 -52.83 11.03 -8.91
C PHE A 57 -52.09 10.30 -10.02
N ASP A 58 -52.37 10.69 -11.26
CA ASP A 58 -51.58 10.29 -12.42
C ASP A 58 -50.22 11.03 -12.44
N LEU A 59 -49.14 10.26 -12.28
CA LEU A 59 -47.77 10.78 -12.19
C LEU A 59 -47.23 11.30 -13.52
N ASP A 60 -47.65 10.71 -14.65
CA ASP A 60 -47.24 11.13 -15.98
C ASP A 60 -47.90 12.46 -16.34
N MET A 61 -49.16 12.62 -15.92
CA MET A 61 -49.90 13.87 -16.06
C MET A 61 -49.34 15.00 -15.17
N LEU A 62 -48.96 14.72 -13.92
CA LEU A 62 -48.42 15.74 -13.01
C LEU A 62 -47.01 16.18 -13.38
N GLY A 63 -46.20 15.25 -13.87
CA GLY A 63 -44.78 15.41 -14.18
C GLY A 63 -43.89 15.31 -12.94
N GLU A 64 -42.80 14.55 -13.07
CA GLU A 64 -41.92 14.21 -11.95
C GLU A 64 -41.28 15.45 -11.27
N THR A 65 -40.96 16.49 -12.03
CA THR A 65 -40.39 17.73 -11.50
C THR A 65 -41.34 18.45 -10.54
N ARG A 66 -42.65 18.40 -10.85
CA ARG A 66 -43.69 19.05 -10.04
C ARG A 66 -43.89 18.30 -8.73
N VAL A 67 -43.96 16.97 -8.78
CA VAL A 67 -44.03 16.09 -7.60
C VAL A 67 -42.82 16.34 -6.69
N LYS A 68 -41.59 16.28 -7.23
CA LYS A 68 -40.36 16.55 -6.45
C LYS A 68 -40.36 17.94 -5.78
N ALA A 69 -40.84 18.97 -6.48
CA ALA A 69 -40.91 20.33 -5.94
C ALA A 69 -41.91 20.44 -4.78
N PHE A 70 -43.09 19.82 -4.88
CA PHE A 70 -44.08 19.81 -3.80
C PHE A 70 -43.61 19.00 -2.60
N SER A 71 -43.06 17.80 -2.83
CA SER A 71 -42.50 16.96 -1.76
C SER A 71 -41.40 17.69 -0.99
N LYS A 72 -40.49 18.37 -1.69
CA LYS A 72 -39.43 19.18 -1.06
C LYS A 72 -40.04 20.33 -0.24
N LYS A 73 -41.04 21.02 -0.78
CA LYS A 73 -41.71 22.15 -0.12
C LYS A 73 -42.44 21.72 1.15
N TRP A 74 -43.18 20.61 1.12
CA TRP A 74 -43.94 20.12 2.27
C TRP A 74 -43.05 19.53 3.35
N ARG A 75 -42.03 18.73 2.97
CA ARG A 75 -41.03 18.24 3.93
C ARG A 75 -40.27 19.38 4.62
N LYS A 76 -39.90 20.42 3.86
CA LYS A 76 -39.26 21.62 4.43
C LYS A 76 -40.20 22.35 5.39
N LYS A 77 -41.44 22.63 4.96
CA LYS A 77 -42.44 23.29 5.82
C LYS A 77 -42.72 22.53 7.11
N TYR A 78 -42.81 21.20 7.02
CA TYR A 78 -43.00 20.33 8.17
C TYR A 78 -41.79 20.34 9.11
N ARG A 79 -40.58 20.26 8.57
CA ARG A 79 -39.33 20.32 9.36
C ARG A 79 -39.23 21.61 10.15
N ASP A 80 -39.53 22.73 9.49
CA ASP A 80 -39.34 24.06 10.08
C ASP A 80 -40.43 24.35 11.14
N ASN A 81 -41.69 23.94 10.91
CA ASN A 81 -42.85 24.43 11.67
C ASN A 81 -43.95 23.39 11.99
N GLY A 82 -43.71 22.09 11.76
CA GLY A 82 -44.63 20.99 12.09
C GLY A 82 -45.91 20.90 11.24
N VAL A 83 -46.87 20.08 11.69
CA VAL A 83 -48.15 19.78 11.00
C VAL A 83 -48.97 21.04 10.72
N LEU A 84 -48.91 22.04 11.60
CA LEU A 84 -49.68 23.28 11.51
C LEU A 84 -49.27 24.14 10.29
N ALA A 85 -48.02 24.09 9.85
CA ALA A 85 -47.51 24.87 8.72
C ALA A 85 -47.86 24.31 7.33
N LEU A 86 -48.47 23.12 7.29
CA LEU A 86 -49.00 22.50 6.08
C LEU A 86 -50.37 23.09 5.69
N LYS A 87 -51.07 23.75 6.63
CA LYS A 87 -52.34 24.44 6.36
C LYS A 87 -52.16 25.58 5.35
N ASP A 88 -53.12 25.74 4.46
CA ASP A 88 -53.15 26.86 3.51
C ASP A 88 -53.59 28.15 4.22
N THR A 89 -52.62 28.97 4.65
CA THR A 89 -52.86 30.16 5.48
C THR A 89 -53.50 31.34 4.73
N ARG A 90 -53.80 31.21 3.42
CA ARG A 90 -54.38 32.31 2.62
C ARG A 90 -55.78 32.76 3.08
N GLN A 91 -56.53 31.94 3.83
CA GLN A 91 -57.86 32.31 4.34
C GLN A 91 -57.82 33.17 5.61
N ASP A 92 -56.72 33.14 6.38
CA ASP A 92 -56.65 33.78 7.70
C ASP A 92 -55.77 35.04 7.73
N HIS A 93 -55.30 35.52 6.58
CA HIS A 93 -54.46 36.73 6.50
C HIS A 93 -55.30 38.01 6.44
N SER A 94 -55.99 38.30 7.54
CA SER A 94 -56.21 39.69 7.99
C SER A 94 -55.58 39.84 9.39
N GLY A 95 -54.27 40.10 9.42
CA GLY A 95 -53.58 40.62 10.61
C GLY A 95 -53.01 39.57 11.58
N ARG A 96 -51.72 39.78 11.90
CA ARG A 96 -50.92 39.27 13.04
C ARG A 96 -50.89 37.74 13.26
N VAL A 97 -49.69 37.18 13.09
CA VAL A 97 -49.35 35.77 13.35
C VAL A 97 -49.78 35.35 14.77
N ARG A 98 -50.82 34.51 14.88
CA ARG A 98 -51.09 33.76 16.13
C ARG A 98 -50.11 32.58 16.21
N LYS A 99 -49.17 32.62 17.16
CA LYS A 99 -48.44 31.42 17.62
C LYS A 99 -49.47 30.46 18.20
N THR A 100 -49.86 29.44 17.44
CA THR A 100 -50.60 28.30 18.01
C THR A 100 -49.59 27.49 18.80
N GLU A 101 -49.77 27.42 20.12
CA GLU A 101 -48.92 26.62 20.99
C GLU A 101 -49.13 25.13 20.66
N LEU A 102 -48.04 24.40 20.37
CA LEU A 102 -48.10 22.96 20.13
C LEU A 102 -48.60 22.26 21.39
N THR A 103 -49.44 21.23 21.23
CA THR A 103 -49.83 20.37 22.35
C THR A 103 -48.59 19.66 22.93
N SER A 104 -48.63 19.35 24.22
CA SER A 104 -47.50 18.74 24.95
C SER A 104 -47.00 17.46 24.28
N GLU A 105 -47.90 16.62 23.76
CA GLU A 105 -47.56 15.38 23.04
C GLU A 105 -46.77 15.63 21.75
N GLN A 106 -47.16 16.63 20.95
CA GLN A 106 -46.45 16.98 19.72
C GLN A 106 -45.08 17.62 19.99
N GLN A 107 -44.94 18.32 21.12
CA GLN A 107 -43.64 18.81 21.57
C GLN A 107 -42.73 17.65 22.00
N ILE A 108 -43.27 16.66 22.72
CA ILE A 108 -42.53 15.47 23.15
C ILE A 108 -42.05 14.66 21.95
N GLU A 109 -42.91 14.38 20.97
CA GLU A 109 -42.55 13.63 19.76
C GLU A 109 -41.46 14.37 18.95
N LYS A 110 -41.58 15.69 18.81
CA LYS A 110 -40.55 16.52 18.15
C LYS A 110 -39.21 16.49 18.90
N LEU A 111 -39.25 16.55 20.24
CA LEU A 111 -38.05 16.46 21.06
C LEU A 111 -37.42 15.07 21.00
N GLN A 112 -38.21 14.00 21.02
CA GLN A 112 -37.75 12.62 20.89
C GLN A 112 -37.08 12.36 19.54
N ALA A 113 -37.69 12.80 18.43
CA ALA A 113 -37.08 12.70 17.11
C ALA A 113 -35.77 13.49 17.01
N LYS A 114 -35.72 14.68 17.63
CA LYS A 114 -34.50 15.50 17.69
C LYS A 114 -33.40 14.85 18.54
N ILE A 115 -33.76 14.28 19.69
CA ILE A 115 -32.83 13.55 20.57
C ILE A 115 -32.27 12.34 19.82
N SER A 116 -33.12 11.56 19.15
CA SER A 116 -32.69 10.40 18.38
C SER A 116 -31.73 10.79 17.24
N LEU A 117 -31.98 11.89 16.53
CA LEU A 117 -31.07 12.39 15.52
C LEU A 117 -29.73 12.86 16.11
N LEU A 118 -29.76 13.59 17.23
CA LEU A 118 -28.56 14.04 17.94
C LEU A 118 -27.76 12.88 18.54
N GLU A 119 -28.43 11.81 18.97
CA GLU A 119 -27.79 10.58 19.43
C GLU A 119 -27.06 9.89 18.29
N GLN A 120 -27.68 9.81 17.10
CA GLN A 120 -27.04 9.26 15.89
C GLN A 120 -25.87 10.12 15.40
N GLU A 121 -25.98 11.46 15.45
CA GLU A 121 -24.88 12.39 15.15
C GLU A 121 -23.72 12.24 16.16
N ASN A 122 -24.03 12.11 17.45
CA ASN A 122 -23.03 11.80 18.46
C ASN A 122 -22.42 10.42 18.27
N GLU A 123 -23.16 9.43 17.77
CA GLU A 123 -22.61 8.11 17.48
C GLU A 123 -21.67 8.15 16.26
N LEU A 124 -22.02 8.92 15.23
CA LEU A 124 -21.14 9.21 14.09
C LEU A 124 -19.83 9.87 14.55
N LEU A 125 -19.93 10.89 15.41
CA LEU A 125 -18.79 11.59 15.98
C LEU A 125 -18.00 10.68 16.92
N LYS A 126 -18.63 9.92 17.81
CA LYS A 126 -17.93 8.97 18.70
C LYS A 126 -17.21 7.88 17.91
N LYS A 127 -17.80 7.34 16.84
CA LYS A 127 -17.10 6.37 15.97
C LYS A 127 -15.95 7.03 15.19
N SER A 128 -16.04 8.33 14.91
CA SER A 128 -14.94 9.16 14.40
C SER A 128 -13.85 9.38 15.47
N GLU A 129 -14.20 9.75 16.69
CA GLU A 129 -13.29 9.99 17.81
C GLU A 129 -12.65 8.71 18.39
N TRP A 130 -13.33 7.57 18.30
CA TRP A 130 -12.73 6.27 18.58
C TRP A 130 -11.65 5.92 17.55
N SER A 131 -11.74 6.50 16.35
CA SER A 131 -10.64 6.52 15.40
C SER A 131 -9.58 7.57 15.81
N GLU A 132 -9.97 8.69 16.43
CA GLU A 132 -9.05 9.70 17.01
C GLU A 132 -8.17 9.19 18.16
N ARG A 133 -8.67 8.34 19.04
CA ARG A 133 -7.81 7.69 20.05
C ARG A 133 -6.83 6.66 19.44
N ARG A 134 -7.00 6.33 18.15
CA ARG A 134 -6.06 5.58 17.30
C ARG A 134 -5.27 6.49 16.34
N LEU A 135 -5.50 7.81 16.34
CA LEU A 135 -4.96 8.76 15.37
C LEU A 135 -3.56 9.27 15.76
N GLU A 136 -2.56 8.47 15.42
CA GLU A 136 -1.34 9.01 14.79
C GLU A 136 -1.43 8.95 13.24
N LYS A 137 -2.60 8.69 12.64
CA LYS A 137 -2.75 8.54 11.17
C LYS A 137 -4.07 9.06 10.60
N ASN A 138 -4.07 10.25 10.01
CA ASN A 138 -5.17 10.83 9.20
C ASN A 138 -6.03 9.75 8.51
N GLU A 139 -7.29 9.58 8.97
CA GLU A 139 -8.26 8.67 8.35
C GLU A 139 -8.48 9.09 6.89
N LYS A 140 -8.48 8.14 5.95
CA LYS A 140 -8.65 8.50 4.54
C LYS A 140 -10.10 8.87 4.28
N THR A 141 -10.34 9.92 3.51
CA THR A 141 -11.70 10.36 3.12
C THR A 141 -12.53 9.23 2.47
N SER A 142 -11.89 8.29 1.78
CA SER A 142 -12.56 7.11 1.22
C SER A 142 -13.13 6.15 2.27
N GLU A 143 -12.47 6.02 3.42
CA GLU A 143 -12.93 5.19 4.55
C GLU A 143 -14.13 5.85 5.22
N ILE A 144 -14.09 7.17 5.39
CA ILE A 144 -15.22 7.99 5.86
C ILE A 144 -16.43 7.82 4.93
N PHE A 145 -16.25 7.93 3.61
CA PHE A 145 -17.34 7.70 2.65
C PHE A 145 -17.89 6.27 2.69
N ALA A 146 -17.02 5.26 2.86
CA ALA A 146 -17.45 3.87 3.02
C ALA A 146 -18.30 3.68 4.28
N ARG A 147 -17.91 4.32 5.39
CA ARG A 147 -18.64 4.30 6.67
C ARG A 147 -20.01 4.97 6.53
N ILE A 148 -20.09 6.16 5.94
CA ILE A 148 -21.37 6.85 5.66
C ILE A 148 -22.28 5.94 4.82
N HIS A 149 -21.74 5.35 3.75
CA HIS A 149 -22.53 4.49 2.88
C HIS A 149 -23.05 3.24 3.61
N LYS A 150 -22.17 2.57 4.38
CA LYS A 150 -22.52 1.40 5.18
C LYS A 150 -23.63 1.73 6.19
N MET A 151 -23.46 2.80 6.96
CA MET A 151 -24.44 3.25 7.96
C MET A 151 -25.80 3.62 7.36
N LYS A 152 -25.81 4.07 6.11
CA LYS A 152 -27.04 4.34 5.38
C LYS A 152 -27.72 3.05 4.89
N THR A 153 -26.94 2.06 4.47
CA THR A 153 -27.46 0.78 3.96
C THR A 153 -27.93 -0.17 5.06
N ASP A 154 -27.29 -0.17 6.22
CA ASP A 154 -27.64 -1.02 7.36
C ASP A 154 -28.71 -0.39 8.27
N GLY A 155 -29.19 0.82 7.95
CA GLY A 155 -30.26 1.52 8.66
C GLY A 155 -29.84 2.16 9.98
N SER A 156 -28.56 2.04 10.37
CA SER A 156 -28.04 2.63 11.61
C SER A 156 -28.01 4.17 11.61
N TYR A 157 -28.03 4.78 10.42
CA TYR A 157 -28.15 6.23 10.27
C TYR A 157 -29.38 6.66 9.46
N THR A 158 -30.31 7.30 10.16
CA THR A 158 -31.59 7.75 9.58
C THR A 158 -31.49 9.12 8.90
N GLY A 159 -30.52 9.96 9.28
CA GLY A 159 -30.29 11.29 8.73
C GLY A 159 -29.90 11.32 7.24
N THR A 160 -29.81 12.51 6.63
CA THR A 160 -29.48 12.61 5.20
C THR A 160 -27.98 12.50 4.96
N ILE A 161 -27.59 12.09 3.75
CA ILE A 161 -26.16 12.05 3.35
C ILE A 161 -25.51 13.45 3.44
N VAL A 162 -26.30 14.50 3.26
CA VAL A 162 -25.83 15.89 3.42
C VAL A 162 -25.40 16.12 4.87
N ASP A 163 -26.28 15.78 5.81
CA ASP A 163 -26.04 15.95 7.24
C ASP A 163 -24.81 15.10 7.68
N ALA A 164 -24.71 13.85 7.23
CA ALA A 164 -23.55 13.00 7.51
C ALA A 164 -22.23 13.56 6.95
N CYS A 165 -22.24 14.14 5.75
CA CYS A 165 -21.05 14.76 5.16
C CYS A 165 -20.64 16.03 5.88
N ASP A 166 -21.62 16.85 6.29
CA ASP A 166 -21.37 18.10 7.01
C ASP A 166 -20.85 17.82 8.43
N VAL A 167 -21.38 16.82 9.15
CA VAL A 167 -20.92 16.39 10.48
C VAL A 167 -19.49 15.82 10.45
N LEU A 168 -19.13 15.10 9.39
CA LEU A 168 -17.80 14.48 9.24
C LEU A 168 -16.82 15.37 8.44
N GLU A 169 -17.19 16.62 8.16
CA GLU A 169 -16.38 17.62 7.45
C GLU A 169 -15.85 17.13 6.07
N VAL A 170 -16.65 16.34 5.35
CA VAL A 170 -16.27 15.79 4.04
C VAL A 170 -17.14 16.34 2.90
N SER A 171 -16.56 16.45 1.71
CA SER A 171 -17.26 16.96 0.54
C SER A 171 -18.37 16.02 0.04
N ARG A 172 -19.58 16.55 -0.11
CA ARG A 172 -20.74 15.87 -0.74
C ARG A 172 -20.46 15.40 -2.16
N SER A 173 -19.83 16.24 -2.98
CA SER A 173 -19.44 15.85 -4.34
C SER A 173 -18.39 14.74 -4.32
N GLY A 174 -17.52 14.71 -3.31
CA GLY A 174 -16.59 13.61 -3.05
C GLY A 174 -17.31 12.29 -2.78
N TYR A 175 -18.34 12.28 -1.94
CA TYR A 175 -19.14 11.09 -1.64
C TYR A 175 -19.83 10.51 -2.88
N TYR A 176 -20.48 11.35 -3.69
CA TYR A 176 -21.14 10.86 -4.91
C TYR A 176 -20.13 10.39 -5.97
N ASN A 177 -18.98 11.04 -6.09
CA ASN A 177 -17.88 10.58 -6.95
C ASN A 177 -17.31 9.24 -6.46
N TYR A 178 -17.21 9.05 -5.14
CA TYR A 178 -16.83 7.79 -4.53
C TYR A 178 -17.81 6.68 -4.94
N LEU A 179 -19.12 6.89 -4.83
CA LEU A 179 -20.12 5.90 -5.25
C LEU A 179 -20.08 5.62 -6.76
N LYS A 180 -19.97 6.66 -7.58
CA LYS A 180 -19.90 6.52 -9.04
C LYS A 180 -18.67 5.73 -9.50
N SER A 181 -17.55 5.88 -8.80
CA SER A 181 -16.30 5.17 -9.09
C SER A 181 -16.23 3.77 -8.49
N SER A 182 -17.28 3.29 -7.81
CA SER A 182 -17.28 1.97 -7.15
C SER A 182 -16.93 0.83 -8.10
N GLY A 183 -17.53 0.78 -9.29
CA GLY A 183 -17.23 -0.25 -10.30
C GLY A 183 -15.74 -0.27 -10.69
N THR A 184 -15.16 0.88 -11.03
CA THR A 184 -13.73 0.99 -11.36
C THR A 184 -12.82 0.63 -10.19
N ARG A 185 -13.23 0.97 -8.96
CA ARG A 185 -12.48 0.60 -7.75
C ARG A 185 -12.50 -0.90 -7.49
N ASN A 186 -13.64 -1.56 -7.70
CA ASN A 186 -13.76 -3.02 -7.55
C ASN A 186 -12.88 -3.76 -8.56
N VAL A 187 -12.93 -3.37 -9.85
CA VAL A 187 -12.05 -3.96 -10.88
C VAL A 187 -10.57 -3.80 -10.52
N ARG A 188 -10.19 -2.60 -10.04
CA ARG A 188 -8.82 -2.33 -9.59
C ARG A 188 -8.44 -3.17 -8.36
N ASP A 189 -9.38 -3.41 -7.46
CA ASP A 189 -9.14 -4.22 -6.27
C ASP A 189 -9.00 -5.71 -6.62
N GLU A 190 -9.76 -6.22 -7.58
CA GLU A 190 -9.59 -7.55 -8.16
C GLU A 190 -8.22 -7.72 -8.83
N GLU A 191 -7.81 -6.73 -9.64
CA GLU A 191 -6.45 -6.70 -10.20
C GLU A 191 -5.39 -6.69 -9.10
N ASP A 192 -5.56 -5.86 -8.07
CA ASP A 192 -4.65 -5.80 -6.94
C ASP A 192 -4.55 -7.16 -6.22
N GLN A 193 -5.65 -7.90 -6.09
CA GLN A 193 -5.65 -9.27 -5.53
C GLN A 193 -4.93 -10.26 -6.43
N ALA A 194 -5.13 -10.21 -7.75
CA ALA A 194 -4.37 -11.04 -8.68
C ALA A 194 -2.86 -10.74 -8.60
N TRP A 195 -2.49 -9.46 -8.42
CA TRP A 195 -1.11 -9.07 -8.17
C TRP A 195 -0.59 -9.49 -6.80
N ARG A 196 -1.45 -9.54 -5.77
CA ARG A 196 -1.07 -10.04 -4.43
C ARG A 196 -0.50 -11.43 -4.52
N THR A 197 -1.20 -12.36 -5.15
CA THR A 197 -0.74 -13.75 -5.30
C THR A 197 0.60 -13.83 -6.01
N LYS A 198 0.82 -13.01 -7.05
CA LYS A 198 2.10 -12.93 -7.75
C LYS A 198 3.22 -12.38 -6.86
N ILE A 199 2.92 -11.36 -6.05
CA ILE A 199 3.87 -10.77 -5.11
C ILE A 199 4.21 -11.76 -3.99
N GLU A 200 3.24 -12.47 -3.44
CA GLU A 200 3.44 -13.49 -2.40
C GLU A 200 4.32 -14.64 -2.92
N LYS A 201 4.10 -15.11 -4.15
CA LYS A 201 4.98 -16.09 -4.80
C LYS A 201 6.41 -15.58 -4.95
N GLY A 202 6.59 -14.35 -5.42
CA GLY A 202 7.91 -13.74 -5.52
C GLY A 202 8.57 -13.50 -4.17
N TYR A 203 7.77 -13.19 -3.15
CA TYR A 203 8.23 -12.98 -1.78
C TYR A 203 8.80 -14.28 -1.20
N SER A 204 8.04 -15.39 -1.27
CA SER A 204 8.44 -16.70 -0.74
C SER A 204 9.43 -17.48 -1.61
N TYR A 205 9.66 -17.05 -2.85
CA TYR A 205 10.59 -17.71 -3.78
C TYR A 205 11.96 -17.96 -3.14
N ARG A 206 12.48 -19.20 -3.17
CA ARG A 206 13.75 -19.58 -2.50
C ARG A 206 13.82 -19.33 -0.98
N GLY A 207 12.72 -18.95 -0.32
CA GLY A 207 12.68 -18.73 1.13
C GLY A 207 13.39 -17.46 1.64
N TYR A 208 14.15 -16.75 0.81
CA TYR A 208 14.85 -15.53 1.22
C TYR A 208 13.92 -14.33 1.36
N GLU A 209 14.13 -13.52 2.38
CA GLU A 209 13.34 -12.32 2.63
C GLU A 209 13.54 -11.25 1.53
N LYS A 210 12.44 -10.69 1.01
CA LYS A 210 12.49 -9.78 -0.16
C LYS A 210 11.73 -8.49 0.02
N GLY A 211 12.41 -7.38 -0.27
CA GLY A 211 11.79 -6.06 -0.38
C GLY A 211 11.23 -5.78 -1.78
N SER A 212 10.54 -4.64 -1.91
CA SER A 212 9.95 -4.20 -3.19
C SER A 212 10.92 -4.13 -4.37
N ARG A 213 12.22 -3.85 -4.13
CA ARG A 213 13.24 -3.86 -5.19
C ARG A 213 13.51 -5.28 -5.68
N SER A 214 13.72 -6.23 -4.76
CA SER A 214 13.99 -7.63 -5.08
C SER A 214 12.80 -8.26 -5.80
N ILE A 215 11.56 -7.97 -5.36
CA ILE A 215 10.35 -8.48 -6.02
C ILE A 215 10.22 -7.97 -7.46
N VAL A 216 10.55 -6.70 -7.73
CA VAL A 216 10.58 -6.18 -9.12
C VAL A 216 11.60 -6.93 -9.97
N MET A 217 12.76 -7.28 -9.41
CA MET A 217 13.78 -8.03 -10.15
C MET A 217 13.39 -9.49 -10.35
N TYR A 218 12.74 -10.12 -9.37
CA TYR A 218 12.11 -11.43 -9.53
C TYR A 218 11.11 -11.42 -10.68
N PHE A 219 10.21 -10.43 -10.73
CA PHE A 219 9.28 -10.28 -11.83
C PHE A 219 9.97 -10.18 -13.19
N LYS A 220 11.02 -9.36 -13.28
CA LYS A 220 11.76 -9.16 -14.53
C LYS A 220 12.51 -10.42 -14.96
N ASN A 221 13.30 -11.00 -14.06
CA ASN A 221 14.30 -12.01 -14.41
C ASN A 221 13.74 -13.44 -14.40
N ILE A 222 12.80 -13.74 -13.51
CA ILE A 222 12.23 -15.09 -13.37
C ILE A 222 10.92 -15.22 -14.17
N LEU A 223 10.09 -14.18 -14.18
CA LEU A 223 8.78 -14.23 -14.83
C LEU A 223 8.72 -13.47 -16.16
N GLY A 224 9.76 -12.72 -16.55
CA GLY A 224 9.74 -11.89 -17.77
C GLY A 224 8.76 -10.70 -17.71
N ILE A 225 8.25 -10.35 -16.53
CA ILE A 225 7.23 -9.31 -16.34
C ILE A 225 7.91 -8.00 -15.91
N THR A 226 7.68 -6.93 -16.68
CA THR A 226 8.12 -5.59 -16.27
C THR A 226 7.05 -4.90 -15.42
N VAL A 227 7.41 -4.52 -14.20
CA VAL A 227 6.51 -3.81 -13.28
C VAL A 227 7.20 -2.63 -12.59
N ASN A 228 6.44 -1.54 -12.40
CA ASN A 228 6.94 -0.37 -11.69
C ASN A 228 7.09 -0.65 -10.19
N ARG A 229 8.24 -0.27 -9.61
CA ARG A 229 8.52 -0.38 -8.17
C ARG A 229 7.46 0.28 -7.29
N LYS A 230 6.92 1.44 -7.69
CA LYS A 230 5.86 2.13 -6.92
C LYS A 230 4.57 1.31 -6.86
N LYS A 231 4.25 0.55 -7.93
CA LYS A 231 3.09 -0.36 -7.93
C LYS A 231 3.30 -1.50 -6.95
N VAL A 232 4.45 -2.18 -7.01
CA VAL A 232 4.81 -3.26 -6.07
C VAL A 232 4.79 -2.75 -4.63
N GLN A 233 5.44 -1.61 -4.36
CA GLN A 233 5.48 -1.03 -3.02
C GLN A 233 4.10 -0.66 -2.48
N ARG A 234 3.22 -0.08 -3.32
CA ARG A 234 1.83 0.22 -2.94
C ARG A 234 1.07 -1.06 -2.58
N LEU A 235 1.21 -2.11 -3.38
CA LEU A 235 0.54 -3.40 -3.16
C LEU A 235 1.06 -4.10 -1.91
N MET A 236 2.38 -4.15 -1.71
CA MET A 236 2.98 -4.69 -0.48
C MET A 236 2.41 -3.99 0.75
N ARG A 237 2.32 -2.64 0.74
CA ARG A 237 1.68 -1.89 1.84
C ARG A 237 0.19 -2.17 1.98
N LYS A 238 -0.55 -2.30 0.88
CA LYS A 238 -2.00 -2.61 0.88
C LYS A 238 -2.28 -3.95 1.55
N PHE A 239 -1.42 -4.95 1.32
CA PHE A 239 -1.57 -6.31 1.83
C PHE A 239 -0.69 -6.63 3.04
N ASN A 240 -0.10 -5.62 3.69
CA ASN A 240 0.76 -5.79 4.87
C ASN A 240 1.94 -6.76 4.67
N ILE A 241 2.50 -6.80 3.46
CA ILE A 241 3.71 -7.57 3.13
C ILE A 241 4.91 -6.66 3.41
N PHE A 242 5.70 -7.00 4.43
CA PHE A 242 6.85 -6.19 4.86
C PHE A 242 8.11 -7.06 4.95
N CYS A 243 9.19 -6.58 4.35
CA CYS A 243 10.50 -7.20 4.46
C CYS A 243 11.15 -6.76 5.79
N PRO A 244 11.52 -7.69 6.70
CA PRO A 244 12.05 -7.37 8.02
C PRO A 244 13.52 -6.92 8.01
N ILE A 245 14.22 -7.15 6.89
CA ILE A 245 15.66 -6.89 6.71
C ILE A 245 15.97 -5.38 6.72
N ARG A 246 17.12 -5.02 7.32
CA ARG A 246 17.67 -3.66 7.42
C ARG A 246 16.77 -2.68 8.19
N LYS A 247 16.38 -3.04 9.41
CA LYS A 247 15.98 -2.00 10.38
C LYS A 247 17.22 -1.14 10.69
N ALA A 248 17.11 0.16 10.46
CA ALA A 248 18.16 1.10 10.83
C ALA A 248 18.30 1.10 12.36
N ASN A 249 19.31 0.40 12.88
CA ASN A 249 19.59 0.38 14.32
C ASN A 249 19.83 1.85 14.78
N PRO A 250 18.95 2.41 15.62
CA PRO A 250 19.04 3.81 16.05
C PRO A 250 20.40 4.12 16.71
N TYR A 251 20.94 3.18 17.48
CA TYR A 251 22.23 3.32 18.16
C TYR A 251 23.41 3.41 17.18
N LYS A 252 23.44 2.55 16.14
CA LYS A 252 24.48 2.64 15.10
C LYS A 252 24.39 3.94 14.31
N ARG A 253 23.20 4.51 14.16
CA ARG A 253 22.95 5.79 13.46
C ARG A 253 23.47 6.98 14.28
N MET A 254 23.21 6.98 15.58
CA MET A 254 23.74 7.97 16.52
C MET A 254 25.27 7.90 16.57
N ALA A 255 25.85 6.71 16.75
CA ALA A 255 27.31 6.53 16.78
C ALA A 255 28.02 6.95 15.47
N LYS A 256 27.33 6.82 14.32
CA LYS A 256 27.84 7.28 13.01
C LYS A 256 27.74 8.79 12.83
N ALA A 257 26.78 9.45 13.49
CA ALA A 257 26.64 10.90 13.49
C ALA A 257 27.66 11.60 14.42
N THR A 258 28.12 10.92 15.47
CA THR A 258 29.10 11.47 16.43
C THR A 258 30.56 11.26 16.03
N LYS A 259 30.85 10.42 15.03
CA LYS A 259 32.21 10.29 14.47
C LYS A 259 32.42 11.34 13.39
N GLU A 260 33.09 12.44 13.74
CA GLU A 260 33.71 13.32 12.76
C GLU A 260 34.52 12.47 11.78
N HIS A 261 34.22 12.59 10.49
CA HIS A 261 34.91 11.90 9.44
C HIS A 261 36.39 12.32 9.46
N ARG A 262 37.26 11.54 10.12
CA ARG A 262 38.70 11.56 9.86
C ARG A 262 38.89 11.06 8.43
N THR A 263 38.81 11.97 7.47
CA THR A 263 39.18 11.79 6.08
C THR A 263 40.69 11.56 6.03
N VAL A 264 41.11 10.31 6.09
CA VAL A 264 42.45 9.88 5.70
C VAL A 264 42.48 9.85 4.17
N GLU A 265 43.54 10.40 3.56
CA GLU A 265 43.71 10.42 2.11
C GLU A 265 43.74 9.00 1.51
N ASN A 266 42.96 8.84 0.45
CA ASN A 266 42.62 7.58 -0.19
C ASN A 266 43.69 7.17 -1.20
N GLN A 267 44.71 6.43 -0.77
CA GLN A 267 45.83 6.01 -1.63
C GLN A 267 45.62 4.64 -2.31
N LEU A 268 44.37 4.15 -2.36
CA LEU A 268 43.87 3.12 -3.26
C LEU A 268 42.63 3.73 -3.92
N GLU A 269 42.62 3.95 -5.24
CA GLU A 269 41.55 4.72 -5.91
C GLU A 269 40.18 4.00 -5.95
N ARG A 270 39.96 2.92 -5.17
CA ARG A 270 38.67 2.20 -5.06
C ARG A 270 38.12 1.72 -6.42
N GLN A 271 38.99 1.58 -7.43
CA GLN A 271 38.67 1.09 -8.76
C GLN A 271 38.59 -0.44 -8.76
N PHE A 272 37.63 -1.00 -8.02
CA PHE A 272 37.38 -2.45 -7.98
C PHE A 272 36.80 -2.98 -9.30
N ASP A 273 36.10 -2.11 -10.01
CA ASP A 273 35.60 -2.36 -11.35
C ASP A 273 36.60 -1.75 -12.35
N GLN A 274 37.35 -2.61 -13.03
CA GLN A 274 38.29 -2.20 -14.08
C GLN A 274 37.71 -2.43 -15.48
N GLY A 275 36.40 -2.69 -15.59
CA GLY A 275 35.76 -2.98 -16.88
C GLY A 275 36.29 -4.24 -17.56
N ILE A 276 36.87 -5.18 -16.79
CA ILE A 276 37.35 -6.48 -17.29
C ILE A 276 36.89 -7.54 -16.31
N ALA A 277 36.11 -8.51 -16.79
CA ALA A 277 35.65 -9.64 -15.99
C ALA A 277 36.84 -10.56 -15.63
N HIS A 278 36.79 -11.16 -14.45
CA HIS A 278 37.77 -12.14 -13.95
C HIS A 278 39.21 -11.60 -13.84
N LYS A 279 39.37 -10.29 -13.65
CA LYS A 279 40.68 -9.63 -13.48
C LYS A 279 40.93 -9.23 -12.04
N VAL A 280 40.02 -8.44 -11.46
CA VAL A 280 40.14 -7.97 -10.07
C VAL A 280 39.31 -8.89 -9.20
N LEU A 281 39.96 -9.76 -8.42
CA LEU A 281 39.29 -10.74 -7.57
C LEU A 281 39.42 -10.31 -6.11
N LEU A 282 38.30 -10.11 -5.42
CA LEU A 282 38.28 -9.70 -4.02
C LEU A 282 38.08 -10.93 -3.13
N THR A 283 38.86 -11.08 -2.07
CA THR A 283 38.70 -12.19 -1.11
C THR A 283 38.52 -11.69 0.31
N ASP A 284 37.68 -12.38 1.07
CA ASP A 284 37.49 -12.13 2.49
C ASP A 284 36.88 -13.35 3.20
N ILE A 285 37.03 -13.41 4.53
CA ILE A 285 36.48 -14.46 5.38
C ILE A 285 35.45 -13.85 6.32
N THR A 286 34.30 -14.52 6.46
CA THR A 286 33.26 -14.11 7.40
C THR A 286 32.86 -15.24 8.34
N TYR A 287 32.44 -14.85 9.54
CA TYR A 287 32.01 -15.74 10.61
C TYR A 287 30.50 -15.96 10.51
N LEU A 288 30.07 -17.22 10.61
CA LEU A 288 28.69 -17.66 10.55
C LEU A 288 28.39 -18.48 11.82
N PRO A 289 28.02 -17.81 12.94
CA PRO A 289 27.61 -18.51 14.16
C PRO A 289 26.26 -19.21 13.92
N GLY A 290 26.25 -20.53 14.02
CA GLY A 290 25.05 -21.36 13.92
C GLY A 290 24.42 -21.63 15.29
N ALA A 291 23.56 -22.65 15.33
CA ALA A 291 22.90 -23.12 16.53
C ALA A 291 23.84 -23.96 17.41
N ASP A 292 23.47 -24.17 18.68
CA ASP A 292 24.12 -25.09 19.60
C ASP A 292 25.65 -24.89 19.78
N GLY A 293 26.11 -23.65 19.62
CA GLY A 293 27.53 -23.30 19.74
C GLY A 293 28.38 -23.65 18.52
N PHE A 294 27.78 -24.13 17.43
CA PHE A 294 28.46 -24.33 16.16
C PHE A 294 28.93 -22.98 15.57
N LEU A 295 30.19 -22.91 15.16
CA LEU A 295 30.76 -21.73 14.52
C LEU A 295 31.38 -22.12 13.18
N GLY A 296 30.78 -21.63 12.10
CA GLY A 296 31.30 -21.78 10.75
C GLY A 296 32.02 -20.54 10.27
N TYR A 297 32.83 -20.75 9.23
CA TYR A 297 33.60 -19.73 8.54
C TYR A 297 33.37 -19.90 7.04
N LEU A 298 33.16 -18.79 6.35
CA LEU A 298 32.98 -18.74 4.91
C LEU A 298 34.05 -17.83 4.30
N SER A 299 34.87 -18.40 3.44
CA SER A 299 35.80 -17.67 2.57
C SER A 299 35.20 -17.57 1.17
N THR A 300 35.26 -16.40 0.54
CA THR A 300 34.73 -16.20 -0.83
C THR A 300 35.68 -15.41 -1.70
N ILE A 301 35.68 -15.70 -3.00
CA ILE A 301 36.34 -14.92 -4.03
C ILE A 301 35.27 -14.32 -4.95
N LYS A 302 35.25 -13.00 -5.02
CA LYS A 302 34.25 -12.20 -5.74
C LYS A 302 34.90 -11.42 -6.87
N ASP A 303 34.34 -11.46 -8.06
CA ASP A 303 34.79 -10.64 -9.17
C ASP A 303 34.41 -9.17 -8.96
N GLY A 304 35.39 -8.29 -9.12
CA GLY A 304 35.27 -6.86 -8.90
C GLY A 304 34.37 -6.17 -9.94
N THR A 305 34.30 -6.69 -11.16
CA THR A 305 33.52 -6.09 -12.27
C THR A 305 32.08 -6.60 -12.26
N THR A 306 31.90 -7.91 -12.40
CA THR A 306 30.60 -8.59 -12.56
C THR A 306 29.87 -8.79 -11.23
N LYS A 307 30.59 -8.67 -10.12
CA LYS A 307 30.13 -8.95 -8.74
C LYS A 307 29.75 -10.40 -8.50
N GLU A 308 30.10 -11.31 -9.39
CA GLU A 308 29.88 -12.76 -9.23
C GLU A 308 30.76 -13.32 -8.12
N ILE A 309 30.23 -14.26 -7.35
CA ILE A 309 31.03 -15.09 -6.44
C ILE A 309 31.58 -16.25 -7.26
N LEU A 310 32.85 -16.17 -7.64
CA LEU A 310 33.52 -17.18 -8.48
C LEU A 310 33.91 -18.43 -7.68
N ALA A 311 34.20 -18.27 -6.39
CA ALA A 311 34.54 -19.40 -5.54
C ALA A 311 34.16 -19.14 -4.08
N HIS A 312 33.92 -20.22 -3.35
CA HIS A 312 33.70 -20.17 -1.91
C HIS A 312 34.16 -21.47 -1.24
N TYR A 313 34.48 -21.39 0.04
CA TYR A 313 34.78 -22.55 0.86
C TYR A 313 34.27 -22.34 2.29
N VAL A 314 33.60 -23.37 2.84
CA VAL A 314 33.04 -23.35 4.19
C VAL A 314 33.80 -24.34 5.08
N SER A 315 34.22 -23.84 6.24
CA SER A 315 35.01 -24.55 7.24
C SER A 315 34.42 -24.34 8.64
N ASP A 316 34.67 -25.27 9.55
CA ASP A 316 34.40 -25.16 11.00
C ASP A 316 35.60 -24.61 11.78
N ASN A 317 36.71 -24.33 11.08
CA ASN A 317 37.92 -23.78 11.66
C ASN A 317 38.52 -22.69 10.78
N LEU A 318 39.13 -21.70 11.44
CA LEU A 318 39.76 -20.54 10.79
C LEU A 318 41.24 -20.80 10.47
N LYS A 319 41.65 -22.04 10.19
CA LYS A 319 43.04 -22.33 9.78
C LYS A 319 43.31 -21.76 8.39
N LEU A 320 44.58 -21.66 8.03
CA LEU A 320 45.01 -21.17 6.72
C LEU A 320 44.34 -21.90 5.54
N ASP A 321 44.06 -23.18 5.70
CA ASP A 321 43.47 -24.06 4.69
C ASP A 321 42.16 -23.51 4.12
N ILE A 322 41.37 -22.73 4.88
CA ILE A 322 40.15 -22.11 4.36
C ILE A 322 40.44 -21.22 3.14
N SER A 323 41.52 -20.44 3.20
CA SER A 323 41.92 -19.51 2.13
C SER A 323 42.55 -20.25 0.95
N LEU A 324 43.37 -21.27 1.22
CA LEU A 324 44.01 -22.10 0.20
C LEU A 324 42.98 -22.90 -0.60
N ASN A 325 42.04 -23.54 0.09
CA ASN A 325 40.97 -24.32 -0.54
C ASN A 325 40.02 -23.44 -1.36
N THR A 326 39.83 -22.18 -0.96
CA THR A 326 39.04 -21.23 -1.77
C THR A 326 39.74 -20.91 -3.10
N VAL A 327 41.06 -20.77 -3.09
CA VAL A 327 41.85 -20.59 -4.33
C VAL A 327 41.79 -21.87 -5.18
N ASP A 328 41.87 -23.05 -4.57
CA ASP A 328 41.70 -24.31 -5.31
C ASP A 328 40.32 -24.43 -5.98
N ALA A 329 39.26 -24.04 -5.27
CA ALA A 329 37.92 -23.98 -5.83
C ALA A 329 37.82 -22.99 -7.01
N LEU A 330 38.45 -21.82 -6.90
CA LEU A 330 38.53 -20.85 -7.99
C LEU A 330 39.23 -21.43 -9.22
N MET A 331 40.40 -22.04 -9.03
CA MET A 331 41.19 -22.56 -10.14
C MET A 331 40.49 -23.73 -10.83
N SER A 332 39.83 -24.59 -10.05
CA SER A 332 39.02 -25.70 -10.56
C SER A 332 37.85 -25.22 -11.43
N ALA A 333 37.10 -24.21 -10.96
CA ALA A 333 35.90 -23.74 -11.67
C ALA A 333 36.20 -22.74 -12.80
N HIS A 334 37.17 -21.85 -12.59
CA HIS A 334 37.36 -20.66 -13.43
C HIS A 334 38.79 -20.47 -13.94
N GLY A 335 39.75 -21.34 -13.61
CA GLY A 335 41.17 -21.15 -13.93
C GLY A 335 41.45 -20.86 -15.41
N ALA A 336 40.74 -21.53 -16.33
CA ALA A 336 40.88 -21.30 -17.77
C ALA A 336 40.25 -19.99 -18.27
N THR A 337 39.36 -19.38 -17.48
CA THR A 337 38.61 -18.16 -17.85
C THR A 337 39.14 -16.91 -17.15
N LEU A 338 40.12 -17.05 -16.26
CA LEU A 338 40.74 -15.91 -15.59
C LEU A 338 41.54 -15.07 -16.57
N HIS A 339 41.57 -13.76 -16.34
CA HIS A 339 42.42 -12.88 -17.11
C HIS A 339 43.90 -13.21 -16.83
N LYS A 340 44.78 -13.08 -17.83
CA LYS A 340 46.23 -13.33 -17.68
C LYS A 340 46.90 -12.52 -16.56
N ASP A 341 46.37 -11.31 -16.33
CA ASP A 341 46.84 -10.37 -15.29
C ASP A 341 45.87 -10.36 -14.09
N ALA A 342 45.16 -11.46 -13.84
CA ALA A 342 44.25 -11.56 -12.72
C ALA A 342 45.02 -11.49 -11.39
N PHE A 343 44.44 -10.80 -10.42
CA PHE A 343 45.02 -10.69 -9.09
C PHE A 343 43.95 -10.81 -8.02
N ILE A 344 44.35 -11.37 -6.87
CA ILE A 344 43.53 -11.44 -5.67
C ILE A 344 43.88 -10.26 -4.77
N HIS A 345 42.88 -9.47 -4.43
CA HIS A 345 42.93 -8.39 -3.46
C HIS A 345 42.28 -8.83 -2.15
N SER A 346 43.02 -8.68 -1.05
CA SER A 346 42.57 -9.02 0.31
C SER A 346 42.90 -7.92 1.30
N ASP A 347 42.44 -8.07 2.54
CA ASP A 347 43.02 -7.33 3.65
C ASP A 347 44.39 -7.88 4.06
N GLN A 348 45.01 -7.27 5.08
CA GLN A 348 46.28 -7.72 5.66
C GLN A 348 46.08 -8.78 6.77
N GLY A 349 45.05 -9.61 6.66
CA GLY A 349 44.79 -10.72 7.58
C GLY A 349 45.92 -11.75 7.59
N VAL A 350 46.01 -12.52 8.68
CA VAL A 350 47.05 -13.55 8.88
C VAL A 350 47.01 -14.64 7.81
N HIS A 351 45.85 -14.92 7.25
CA HIS A 351 45.67 -15.89 6.16
C HIS A 351 46.35 -15.42 4.88
N TYR A 352 46.12 -14.17 4.51
CA TYR A 352 46.57 -13.62 3.23
C TYR A 352 48.02 -13.13 3.25
N THR A 353 48.55 -12.80 4.43
CA THR A 353 49.97 -12.47 4.63
C THR A 353 50.87 -13.71 4.74
N SER A 354 50.29 -14.91 4.76
CA SER A 354 51.04 -16.17 4.89
C SER A 354 51.92 -16.46 3.66
N PRO A 355 53.18 -16.90 3.84
CA PRO A 355 54.04 -17.34 2.74
C PRO A 355 53.43 -18.48 1.91
N LYS A 356 52.67 -19.37 2.55
CA LYS A 356 51.98 -20.48 1.87
C LYS A 356 50.89 -19.97 0.92
N PHE A 357 50.12 -18.96 1.34
CA PHE A 357 49.11 -18.34 0.50
C PHE A 357 49.76 -17.61 -0.68
N HIS A 358 50.81 -16.83 -0.43
CA HIS A 358 51.57 -16.16 -1.48
C HIS A 358 52.14 -17.15 -2.51
N LYS A 359 52.75 -18.24 -2.06
CA LYS A 359 53.25 -19.31 -2.92
C LYS A 359 52.13 -19.92 -3.77
N LYS A 360 50.96 -20.19 -3.18
CA LYS A 360 49.79 -20.73 -3.89
C LYS A 360 49.34 -19.81 -5.04
N LEU A 361 49.33 -18.49 -4.82
CA LEU A 361 48.97 -17.54 -5.87
C LEU A 361 49.98 -17.53 -7.02
N ILE A 362 51.28 -17.54 -6.71
CA ILE A 362 52.35 -17.60 -7.72
C ILE A 362 52.23 -18.88 -8.55
N GLU A 363 52.03 -20.04 -7.92
CA GLU A 363 51.87 -21.33 -8.60
C GLU A 363 50.67 -21.37 -9.55
N ASN A 364 49.65 -20.54 -9.31
CA ASN A 364 48.45 -20.44 -10.14
C ASN A 364 48.47 -19.21 -11.07
N HIS A 365 49.61 -18.54 -11.22
CA HIS A 365 49.78 -17.34 -12.05
C HIS A 365 48.84 -16.17 -11.67
N LEU A 366 48.52 -16.04 -10.38
CA LEU A 366 47.70 -14.97 -9.85
C LEU A 366 48.56 -13.91 -9.15
N GLY A 367 48.31 -12.65 -9.47
CA GLY A 367 48.88 -11.53 -8.71
C GLY A 367 48.28 -11.44 -7.30
N GLN A 368 48.99 -10.78 -6.39
CA GLN A 368 48.48 -10.46 -5.06
C GLN A 368 48.46 -8.95 -4.85
N SER A 369 47.35 -8.46 -4.30
CA SER A 369 47.19 -7.08 -3.84
C SER A 369 46.63 -7.11 -2.42
N MET A 370 47.03 -6.17 -1.57
CA MET A 370 46.51 -6.07 -0.21
C MET A 370 46.14 -4.62 0.12
N SER A 371 45.06 -4.45 0.87
CA SER A 371 44.67 -3.15 1.42
C SER A 371 45.67 -2.64 2.45
N ARG A 372 45.55 -1.37 2.83
CA ARG A 372 46.33 -0.82 3.94
C ARG A 372 45.71 -1.22 5.28
N ARG A 373 46.58 -1.43 6.27
CA ARG A 373 46.14 -1.71 7.64
C ARG A 373 45.19 -0.61 8.14
N GLY A 374 43.98 -0.99 8.54
CA GLY A 374 42.98 -0.08 9.11
C GLY A 374 42.06 0.62 8.11
N ASN A 375 42.07 0.26 6.81
CA ASN A 375 41.16 0.83 5.81
C ASN A 375 40.03 -0.14 5.43
N CYS A 376 38.88 -0.06 6.10
CA CYS A 376 37.72 -0.91 5.78
C CYS A 376 37.09 -0.62 4.40
N TRP A 377 37.34 0.56 3.82
CA TRP A 377 36.78 0.92 2.52
C TRP A 377 37.39 0.13 1.36
N ASP A 378 38.60 -0.40 1.54
CA ASP A 378 39.33 -1.15 0.52
C ASP A 378 38.74 -2.55 0.27
N ASN A 379 37.76 -2.99 1.08
CA ASN A 379 37.04 -4.26 0.85
C ASN A 379 35.51 -4.11 0.85
N ALA A 380 35.01 -2.88 0.63
CA ALA A 380 33.58 -2.57 0.67
C ALA A 380 32.67 -3.50 -0.17
N PRO A 381 33.09 -4.01 -1.36
CA PRO A 381 32.25 -4.93 -2.13
C PRO A 381 32.04 -6.30 -1.48
N GLN A 382 33.01 -6.79 -0.70
CA GLN A 382 32.91 -8.01 0.10
C GLN A 382 32.05 -7.77 1.34
N GLU A 383 32.30 -6.68 2.07
CA GLU A 383 31.47 -6.30 3.23
C GLU A 383 29.98 -6.17 2.85
N SER A 384 29.70 -5.53 1.71
CA SER A 384 28.34 -5.41 1.20
C SER A 384 27.73 -6.77 0.84
N PHE A 385 28.52 -7.71 0.32
CA PHE A 385 28.06 -9.05 0.02
C PHE A 385 27.75 -9.82 1.30
N PHE A 386 28.67 -9.88 2.26
CA PHE A 386 28.45 -10.57 3.52
C PHE A 386 27.30 -9.97 4.34
N GLY A 387 27.11 -8.65 4.30
CA GLY A 387 25.95 -8.02 4.92
C GLY A 387 24.64 -8.52 4.31
N HIS A 388 24.57 -8.66 2.98
CA HIS A 388 23.40 -9.24 2.32
C HIS A 388 23.22 -10.73 2.62
N LEU A 389 24.30 -11.50 2.56
CA LEU A 389 24.28 -12.93 2.84
C LEU A 389 23.78 -13.20 4.25
N LYS A 390 24.29 -12.48 5.27
CA LYS A 390 23.88 -12.68 6.65
C LYS A 390 22.47 -12.16 6.95
N ASP A 391 22.04 -11.09 6.27
CA ASP A 391 20.68 -10.57 6.41
C ASP A 391 19.64 -11.54 5.81
N GLU A 392 19.98 -12.24 4.73
CA GLU A 392 19.04 -13.02 3.92
C GLU A 392 19.06 -14.53 4.26
N MET A 393 20.20 -15.09 4.66
CA MET A 393 20.40 -16.53 4.87
C MET A 393 20.09 -16.96 6.32
N ASN A 394 19.40 -18.09 6.49
CA ASN A 394 19.04 -18.64 7.81
C ASN A 394 20.16 -19.51 8.42
N TYR A 395 21.39 -19.01 8.44
CA TYR A 395 22.55 -19.78 8.93
C TYR A 395 22.55 -20.01 10.44
N GLU A 396 21.82 -19.18 11.19
CA GLU A 396 21.69 -19.27 12.65
C GLU A 396 21.03 -20.58 13.10
N ASN A 397 20.32 -21.25 12.19
CA ASN A 397 19.67 -22.55 12.47
C ASN A 397 20.57 -23.75 12.16
N CYS A 398 21.72 -23.55 11.51
CA CYS A 398 22.63 -24.64 11.17
C CYS A 398 23.30 -25.19 12.42
N THR A 399 23.25 -26.50 12.62
CA THR A 399 23.84 -27.19 13.78
C THR A 399 25.21 -27.79 13.48
N ASN A 400 25.54 -27.96 12.20
CA ASN A 400 26.76 -28.61 11.75
C ASN A 400 27.31 -28.06 10.42
N LEU A 401 28.52 -28.48 10.07
CA LEU A 401 29.24 -28.01 8.88
C LEU A 401 28.57 -28.39 7.56
N GLU A 402 27.93 -29.54 7.48
CA GLU A 402 27.28 -30.02 6.25
C GLU A 402 26.02 -29.19 5.94
N GLU A 403 25.19 -28.93 6.94
CA GLU A 403 24.03 -28.02 6.84
C GLU A 403 24.45 -26.61 6.42
N LEU A 404 25.53 -26.09 7.01
CA LEU A 404 26.04 -24.77 6.66
C LEU A 404 26.56 -24.74 5.21
N ARG A 405 27.28 -25.79 4.78
CA ARG A 405 27.74 -25.93 3.39
C ARG A 405 26.58 -25.93 2.40
N ALA A 406 25.54 -26.71 2.67
CA ALA A 406 24.35 -26.77 1.82
C ALA A 406 23.65 -25.40 1.74
N THR A 407 23.49 -24.74 2.90
CA THR A 407 22.82 -23.43 3.00
C THR A 407 23.60 -22.32 2.28
N VAL A 408 24.92 -22.29 2.44
CA VAL A 408 25.80 -21.34 1.74
C VAL A 408 25.79 -21.60 0.24
N SER A 409 25.86 -22.86 -0.19
CA SER A 409 25.84 -23.23 -1.61
C SER A 409 24.54 -22.80 -2.29
N ASP A 410 23.38 -23.06 -1.66
CA ASP A 410 22.07 -22.61 -2.16
C ASP A 410 21.99 -21.06 -2.24
N TYR A 411 22.52 -20.35 -1.24
CA TYR A 411 22.52 -18.89 -1.27
C TYR A 411 23.43 -18.33 -2.38
N ILE A 412 24.60 -18.92 -2.60
CA ILE A 412 25.55 -18.45 -3.63
C ILE A 412 24.98 -18.71 -5.03
N ASP A 413 24.35 -19.86 -5.24
CA ASP A 413 23.61 -20.15 -6.47
C ASP A 413 22.50 -19.11 -6.71
N TYR A 414 21.67 -18.85 -5.71
CA TYR A 414 20.65 -17.79 -5.78
C TYR A 414 21.27 -16.42 -6.06
N TYR A 415 22.36 -16.07 -5.36
CA TYR A 415 23.04 -14.78 -5.50
C TYR A 415 23.55 -14.56 -6.92
N ASN A 416 24.18 -15.57 -7.51
CA ASN A 416 24.82 -15.51 -8.82
C ASN A 416 23.81 -15.60 -9.97
N ASN A 417 22.80 -16.46 -9.85
CA ASN A 417 21.93 -16.84 -10.97
C ASN A 417 20.56 -16.16 -10.95
N GLU A 418 20.05 -15.72 -9.79
CA GLU A 418 18.66 -15.27 -9.67
C GLU A 418 18.50 -13.90 -9.00
N ARG A 419 19.43 -13.56 -8.10
CA ARG A 419 19.38 -12.33 -7.31
C ARG A 419 19.86 -11.13 -8.11
N GLY A 420 18.91 -10.47 -8.76
CA GLY A 420 19.19 -9.22 -9.46
C GLY A 420 19.82 -8.14 -8.57
N GLN A 421 20.69 -7.32 -9.15
CA GLN A 421 21.27 -6.16 -8.46
C GLN A 421 20.92 -4.85 -9.18
N TRP A 422 20.51 -3.84 -8.41
CA TRP A 422 19.98 -2.59 -8.99
C TRP A 422 21.03 -1.87 -9.86
N ASN A 423 22.30 -1.94 -9.45
CA ASN A 423 23.41 -1.31 -10.15
C ASN A 423 23.98 -2.19 -11.29
N LEU A 424 23.56 -3.46 -11.39
CA LEU A 424 23.92 -4.37 -12.50
C LEU A 424 22.76 -4.50 -13.50
N LYS A 425 22.16 -3.38 -13.88
CA LYS A 425 21.00 -3.35 -14.81
C LYS A 425 19.81 -4.23 -14.36
N LYS A 426 19.72 -4.49 -13.05
CA LYS A 426 18.73 -5.39 -12.41
C LYS A 426 18.93 -6.88 -12.76
N LEU A 427 20.08 -7.26 -13.29
CA LEU A 427 20.44 -8.63 -13.63
C LEU A 427 21.18 -9.31 -12.47
N PRO A 428 21.08 -10.65 -12.37
CA PRO A 428 21.98 -11.45 -11.56
C PRO A 428 23.43 -11.35 -12.09
N PRO A 429 24.45 -11.53 -11.23
CA PRO A 429 25.86 -11.45 -11.61
C PRO A 429 26.24 -12.28 -12.85
N VAL A 430 25.79 -13.53 -12.94
CA VAL A 430 26.12 -14.43 -14.06
C VAL A 430 25.56 -13.91 -15.38
N HIS A 431 24.28 -13.53 -15.41
CA HIS A 431 23.65 -12.94 -16.59
C HIS A 431 24.28 -11.60 -16.97
N TYR A 432 24.69 -10.80 -15.96
CA TYR A 432 25.40 -9.56 -16.21
C TYR A 432 26.77 -9.82 -16.86
N ARG A 433 27.53 -10.82 -16.38
CA ARG A 433 28.79 -11.26 -17.01
C ARG A 433 28.58 -11.69 -18.45
N GLU A 434 27.57 -12.52 -18.72
CA GLU A 434 27.27 -12.98 -20.09
C GLU A 434 26.93 -11.82 -21.03
N GLN A 435 26.13 -10.86 -20.57
CA GLN A 435 25.86 -9.63 -21.32
C GLN A 435 27.13 -8.77 -21.50
N PHE A 436 27.98 -8.73 -20.48
CA PHE A 436 29.24 -8.00 -20.50
C PHE A 436 30.22 -8.57 -21.52
N LEU A 437 30.40 -9.89 -21.53
CA LEU A 437 31.30 -10.60 -22.44
C LEU A 437 30.79 -10.62 -23.89
N SER A 438 29.48 -10.60 -24.11
CA SER A 438 28.88 -10.53 -25.45
C SER A 438 28.94 -9.14 -26.09
N GLY A 439 29.42 -8.11 -25.37
CA GLY A 439 29.51 -6.74 -25.88
C GLY A 439 28.14 -6.03 -26.02
N ILE A 440 27.07 -6.61 -25.46
CA ILE A 440 25.71 -6.04 -25.48
C ILE A 440 25.50 -5.13 -24.25
N ALA A 441 26.58 -4.70 -23.61
CA ALA A 441 26.56 -3.96 -22.35
C ALA A 441 26.30 -2.45 -22.55
#